data_AF-A0A2P4SEV3-F1
#
_entry.id   AF-A0A2P4SEV3-F1
#
_cell.length_a   1.000
_cell.length_b   1.000
_cell.length_c   1.000
_cell.angle_alpha   90.00
_cell.angle_beta   90.00
_cell.angle_gamma   90.00
#
_symmetry.space_group_name_H-M   'P 1'
#
loop_
_entity.id
_entity.type
_entity.pdbx_description
1 polymer ?
#
loop_
_entity_poly.entity_id
_entity_poly.type
_entity_poly.pdbx_seq_one_letter_code
_entity_poly.pdbx_strand_id
1 'polypeptide(L)'
;KTKLIFEDGLGLVDFHLSNRICVLYVSEADLVAGDEFKRRLVRFRNASSLGGIVIVEKTPITEQYFSAVQKLVVLQLGMVLLPVANQGEASQLITQLVSSYVSGEMLNELWEENYLFST
;
A
#
# COMPACT_ATOMS: atom_id res chain seq x y z
N LYS A 1 15.81 -2.68 11.48
CA LYS A 1 16.20 -2.81 10.06
C LYS A 1 15.32 -3.90 9.46
N THR A 2 14.53 -3.60 8.42
CA THR A 2 13.54 -4.53 7.85
C THR A 2 14.20 -5.54 6.92
N LYS A 3 13.80 -6.81 6.97
CA LYS A 3 14.26 -7.86 6.05
C LYS A 3 13.44 -7.80 4.77
N LEU A 4 14.10 -7.66 3.62
CA LEU A 4 13.48 -7.75 2.31
C LEU A 4 13.63 -9.18 1.77
N ILE A 5 12.56 -9.72 1.21
CA ILE A 5 12.55 -11.00 0.51
C ILE A 5 12.08 -10.69 -0.91
N PHE A 6 12.86 -11.12 -1.89
CA PHE A 6 12.52 -10.98 -3.30
C PHE A 6 11.85 -12.27 -3.76
N GLU A 7 10.71 -12.14 -4.42
CA GLU A 7 9.91 -13.26 -4.93
C GLU A 7 9.53 -12.96 -6.37
N ASP A 8 9.77 -13.92 -7.25
CA ASP A 8 9.32 -13.84 -8.64
C ASP A 8 7.82 -14.10 -8.70
N GLY A 9 7.09 -13.26 -9.43
CA GLY A 9 5.67 -13.49 -9.69
C GLY A 9 4.71 -12.96 -8.63
N LEU A 10 5.01 -11.83 -7.99
CA LEU A 10 4.10 -11.08 -7.09
C LEU A 10 2.75 -10.69 -7.73
N GLY A 11 2.58 -10.90 -9.04
CA GLY A 11 1.32 -10.71 -9.75
C GLY A 11 0.99 -9.24 -9.95
N LEU A 12 -0.10 -8.77 -9.32
CA LEU A 12 -0.62 -7.42 -9.53
C LEU A 12 -0.12 -6.40 -8.48
N VAL A 13 0.68 -6.82 -7.51
CA VAL A 13 1.17 -5.98 -6.40
C VAL A 13 2.68 -5.82 -6.46
N ASP A 14 3.17 -4.72 -5.88
CA ASP A 14 4.60 -4.40 -5.88
C ASP A 14 5.27 -4.83 -4.56
N PHE A 15 4.54 -4.82 -3.43
CA PHE A 15 5.03 -5.32 -2.15
C PHE A 15 3.94 -6.02 -1.34
N HIS A 16 4.32 -7.09 -0.63
CA HIS A 16 3.55 -7.62 0.48
C HIS A 16 4.14 -7.10 1.79
N LEU A 17 3.32 -6.44 2.62
CA LEU A 17 3.72 -6.06 3.98
C LEU A 17 3.35 -7.16 4.98
N SER A 18 2.27 -7.87 4.70
CA SER A 18 1.82 -9.06 5.43
C SER A 18 0.97 -9.95 4.53
N ASN A 19 0.48 -11.07 5.07
CA ASN A 19 -0.47 -11.95 4.38
C ASN A 19 -1.83 -11.28 4.09
N ARG A 20 -2.08 -10.07 4.62
CA ARG A 20 -3.36 -9.35 4.49
C ARG A 20 -3.23 -7.99 3.83
N ILE A 21 -2.02 -7.42 3.77
CA ILE A 21 -1.80 -6.04 3.31
C ILE A 21 -0.73 -6.02 2.22
N CYS A 22 -1.08 -5.37 1.11
CA CYS A 22 -0.22 -5.19 -0.04
C CYS A 22 -0.08 -3.72 -0.40
N VAL A 23 1.02 -3.39 -1.05
CA VAL A 23 1.28 -2.07 -1.63
C VAL A 23 1.28 -2.18 -3.14
N LEU A 24 0.56 -1.26 -3.78
CA LEU A 24 0.59 -1.01 -5.21
C LEU A 24 1.20 0.37 -5.43
N TYR A 25 2.35 0.41 -6.08
CA TYR A 25 3.09 1.63 -6.35
C TYR A 25 2.75 2.13 -7.76
N VAL A 26 2.45 3.42 -7.86
CA VAL A 26 2.13 4.11 -9.12
C VAL A 26 3.12 5.26 -9.29
N SER A 27 4.03 5.10 -10.23
CA SER A 27 5.05 6.10 -10.54
C SER A 27 4.48 7.28 -11.32
N GLU A 28 5.27 8.35 -11.44
CA GLU A 28 4.93 9.46 -12.34
C GLU A 28 4.74 8.98 -13.78
N ALA A 29 5.61 8.07 -14.25
CA ALA A 29 5.53 7.51 -15.60
C ALA A 29 4.22 6.74 -15.83
N ASP A 30 3.73 6.00 -14.82
CA ASP A 30 2.46 5.28 -14.92
C ASP A 30 1.26 6.22 -15.09
N LEU A 31 1.28 7.35 -14.38
CA LEU A 31 0.23 8.37 -14.48
C LEU A 31 0.22 9.05 -15.85
N VAL A 32 1.40 9.26 -16.43
CA VAL A 32 1.57 9.88 -17.75
C VAL A 32 1.28 8.89 -18.88
N ALA A 33 1.60 7.60 -18.70
CA ALA A 33 1.40 6.56 -19.71
C ALA A 33 -0.08 6.20 -19.96
N GLY A 34 -0.99 6.63 -19.09
CA GLY A 34 -2.43 6.49 -19.28
C GLY A 34 -3.09 5.50 -18.32
N ASP A 35 -4.07 4.73 -18.80
CA ASP A 35 -5.01 4.01 -17.93
C ASP A 35 -4.58 2.57 -17.55
N GLU A 36 -3.37 2.13 -17.91
CA GLU A 36 -2.92 0.75 -17.61
C GLU A 36 -2.84 0.49 -16.10
N PHE A 37 -2.33 1.44 -15.32
CA PHE A 37 -2.31 1.30 -13.86
C PHE A 37 -3.74 1.20 -13.29
N LYS A 38 -4.72 1.93 -13.85
CA LYS A 38 -6.12 1.86 -13.41
C LYS A 38 -6.69 0.47 -13.63
N ARG A 39 -6.40 -0.14 -14.78
CA ARG A 39 -6.78 -1.54 -15.07
C ARG A 39 -6.14 -2.51 -14.08
N ARG A 40 -4.86 -2.33 -13.73
CA ARG A 40 -4.17 -3.12 -12.70
C ARG A 40 -4.86 -3.01 -11.33
N LEU A 41 -5.22 -1.79 -10.90
CA LEU A 41 -5.90 -1.55 -9.62
C LEU A 41 -7.30 -2.19 -9.56
N VAL A 42 -8.09 -2.07 -10.63
CA VAL A 42 -9.42 -2.70 -10.71
C VAL A 42 -9.30 -4.23 -10.68
N ARG A 43 -8.35 -4.80 -11.42
CA ARG A 43 -8.09 -6.25 -11.40
C ARG A 43 -7.69 -6.74 -10.01
N PHE A 44 -6.78 -6.03 -9.33
CA PHE A 44 -6.40 -6.36 -7.96
C PHE A 44 -7.62 -6.36 -7.05
N ARG A 45 -8.44 -5.30 -7.07
CA ARG A 45 -9.60 -5.18 -6.20
C ARG A 45 -10.65 -6.28 -6.42
N ASN A 46 -10.82 -6.71 -7.67
CA ASN A 46 -11.77 -7.76 -8.02
C ASN A 46 -11.26 -9.17 -7.68
N ALA A 47 -9.95 -9.40 -7.77
CA ALA A 47 -9.35 -10.71 -7.53
C ALA A 47 -8.96 -10.96 -6.06
N SER A 48 -8.87 -9.89 -5.26
CA SER A 48 -8.27 -9.94 -3.92
C SER A 48 -9.18 -9.35 -2.86
N SER A 49 -9.28 -10.04 -1.72
CA SER A 49 -9.85 -9.51 -0.48
C SER A 49 -8.82 -8.84 0.42
N LEU A 50 -7.55 -8.76 0.00
CA LEU A 50 -6.46 -8.15 0.77
C LEU A 50 -6.64 -6.63 0.86
N GLY A 51 -6.15 -6.03 1.94
CA GLY A 51 -6.04 -4.60 2.09
C GLY A 51 -5.02 -4.03 1.10
N GLY A 52 -5.48 -3.22 0.14
CA GLY A 52 -4.63 -2.55 -0.84
C GLY A 52 -4.28 -1.12 -0.41
N ILE A 53 -2.99 -0.84 -0.26
CA ILE A 53 -2.46 0.51 -0.12
C ILE A 53 -1.88 0.93 -1.47
N VAL A 54 -2.42 1.98 -2.07
CA VAL A 54 -1.87 2.58 -3.28
C VAL A 54 -0.94 3.72 -2.87
N ILE A 55 0.34 3.63 -3.22
CA ILE A 55 1.29 4.73 -3.07
C ILE A 55 1.49 5.35 -4.45
N VAL A 56 1.30 6.66 -4.55
CA VAL A 56 1.34 7.37 -5.85
C VAL A 56 2.33 8.52 -5.82
N GLU A 57 3.15 8.64 -6.85
CA GLU A 57 4.02 9.81 -7.02
C GLU A 57 3.21 11.04 -7.41
N LYS A 58 3.11 11.97 -6.47
CA LYS A 58 2.47 13.27 -6.60
C LYS A 58 3.54 14.35 -6.73
N THR A 59 3.83 14.72 -7.97
CA THR A 59 4.82 15.72 -8.35
C THR A 59 4.10 16.90 -9.05
N PRO A 60 4.81 18.02 -9.32
CA PRO A 60 4.22 19.10 -10.12
C PRO A 60 3.69 18.67 -11.50
N ILE A 61 4.26 17.60 -12.10
CA ILE A 61 3.83 17.06 -13.40
C ILE A 61 2.54 16.25 -13.24
N THR A 62 2.41 15.50 -12.14
CA THR A 62 1.30 14.57 -11.92
C THR A 62 0.12 15.14 -11.15
N GLU A 63 0.27 16.35 -10.58
CA GLU A 63 -0.77 17.06 -9.81
C GLU A 63 -2.13 17.07 -10.53
N GLN A 64 -2.12 17.33 -11.84
CA GLN A 64 -3.33 17.38 -12.67
C GLN A 64 -4.07 16.04 -12.77
N TYR A 65 -3.38 14.92 -12.63
CA TYR A 65 -3.96 13.58 -12.69
C TYR A 65 -4.43 13.08 -11.31
N PHE A 66 -3.90 13.66 -10.23
CA PHE A 66 -4.08 13.16 -8.86
C PHE A 66 -5.55 13.12 -8.44
N SER A 67 -6.36 14.13 -8.79
CA SER A 67 -7.78 14.16 -8.43
C SER A 67 -8.56 12.96 -9.00
N ALA A 68 -8.28 12.58 -10.24
CA ALA A 68 -8.92 11.43 -10.87
C ALA A 68 -8.47 10.10 -10.23
N VAL A 69 -7.19 10.00 -9.86
CA VAL A 69 -6.65 8.85 -9.12
C VAL A 69 -7.30 8.72 -7.75
N GLN A 70 -7.42 9.83 -7.01
CA GLN A 70 -8.05 9.84 -5.69
C GLN A 70 -9.51 9.40 -5.75
N LYS A 71 -10.28 9.88 -6.73
CA LYS A 71 -11.66 9.45 -6.94
C LYS A 71 -11.75 7.96 -7.21
N LEU A 72 -10.90 7.42 -8.08
CA LEU A 72 -10.86 6.00 -8.38
C LEU A 72 -10.49 5.16 -7.16
N VAL A 73 -9.36 5.46 -6.53
CA VAL A 73 -8.79 4.62 -5.46
C VAL A 73 -9.64 4.68 -4.20
N VAL A 74 -9.96 5.89 -3.74
CA VAL A 74 -10.61 6.08 -2.44
C VAL A 74 -12.11 5.87 -2.56
N LEU A 75 -12.77 6.49 -3.53
CA LEU A 75 -14.23 6.50 -3.60
C LEU A 75 -14.81 5.30 -4.36
N GLN A 76 -14.15 4.83 -5.41
CA GLN A 76 -14.68 3.74 -6.24
C GLN A 76 -14.18 2.38 -5.80
N LEU A 77 -12.88 2.24 -5.49
CA LEU A 77 -12.28 0.97 -5.10
C LEU A 77 -12.27 0.73 -3.58
N GLY A 78 -12.44 1.79 -2.78
CA GLY A 78 -12.41 1.71 -1.32
C GLY A 78 -11.04 1.31 -0.76
N MET A 79 -9.96 1.71 -1.45
CA MET A 79 -8.59 1.43 -1.06
C MET A 79 -7.91 2.68 -0.47
N VAL A 80 -6.80 2.48 0.23
CA VAL A 80 -6.01 3.59 0.80
C VAL A 80 -5.16 4.22 -0.31
N LEU A 81 -5.08 5.55 -0.36
CA LEU A 81 -4.20 6.29 -1.26
C LEU A 81 -3.24 7.17 -0.47
N LEU A 82 -1.94 6.98 -0.66
CA LEU A 82 -0.88 7.76 -0.02
C LEU A 82 -0.03 8.46 -1.09
N PRO A 83 -0.06 9.80 -1.18
CA PRO A 83 0.81 10.53 -2.08
C PRO A 83 2.24 10.60 -1.52
N VAL A 84 3.23 10.53 -2.41
CA VAL A 84 4.65 10.75 -2.11
C VAL A 84 5.29 11.58 -3.22
N ALA A 85 6.33 12.34 -2.93
CA ALA A 85 7.03 13.15 -3.93
C ALA A 85 8.01 12.33 -4.77
N ASN A 86 8.50 11.19 -4.26
CA ASN A 86 9.47 10.34 -4.95
C ASN A 86 9.59 8.94 -4.29
N GLN A 87 10.33 8.05 -4.94
CA GLN A 87 10.69 6.71 -4.42
C GLN A 87 11.39 6.72 -3.05
N GLY A 88 12.20 7.74 -2.75
CA GLY A 88 12.88 7.86 -1.45
C GLY A 88 11.87 8.01 -0.31
N GLU A 89 10.90 8.90 -0.47
CA GLU A 89 9.79 9.07 0.46
C GLU A 89 8.90 7.81 0.52
N ALA A 90 8.62 7.17 -0.62
CA ALA A 90 7.90 5.90 -0.67
C ALA A 90 8.58 4.83 0.20
N SER A 91 9.91 4.70 0.11
CA SER A 91 10.68 3.73 0.87
C SER A 91 10.63 3.98 2.39
N GLN A 92 10.67 5.26 2.79
CA GLN A 92 10.56 5.65 4.20
C GLN A 92 9.15 5.37 4.72
N LEU A 93 8.12 5.70 3.94
CA LEU A 93 6.73 5.45 4.28
C LEU A 93 6.44 3.94 4.43
N ILE A 94 6.89 3.12 3.49
CA ILE A 94 6.75 1.65 3.58
C ILE A 94 7.45 1.13 4.84
N THR A 95 8.66 1.63 5.13
CA THR A 95 9.40 1.24 6.34
C THR A 95 8.65 1.60 7.62
N GLN A 96 8.05 2.79 7.67
CA GLN A 96 7.21 3.23 8.80
C GLN A 96 5.97 2.37 8.94
N LEU A 97 5.26 2.08 7.84
CA LEU A 97 4.08 1.20 7.85
C LEU A 97 4.43 -0.17 8.44
N VAL A 98 5.49 -0.82 7.95
CA VAL A 98 5.93 -2.12 8.49
C VAL A 98 6.26 -2.03 9.98
N SER A 99 6.98 -0.98 10.40
CA SER A 99 7.31 -0.79 11.81
C SER A 99 6.07 -0.62 12.68
N SER A 100 5.10 0.18 12.24
CA SER A 100 3.84 0.41 12.98
C SER A 100 3.00 -0.87 13.07
N TYR A 101 2.97 -1.69 12.02
CA TYR A 101 2.29 -2.99 12.06
C TYR A 101 2.89 -3.92 13.10
N VAL A 102 4.21 -4.10 13.10
CA VAL A 102 4.89 -4.95 14.08
C VAL A 102 4.67 -4.46 15.50
N SER A 103 4.78 -3.15 15.74
CA SER A 103 4.50 -2.57 17.07
C SER A 103 3.04 -2.79 17.50
N GLY A 104 2.07 -2.67 16.59
CA GLY A 104 0.67 -2.94 16.87
C GLY A 104 0.37 -4.40 17.19
N GLU A 105 0.96 -5.34 16.44
CA GLU A 105 0.85 -6.77 16.72
C GLU A 105 1.44 -7.15 18.08
N MET A 106 2.65 -6.65 18.39
CA MET A 106 3.29 -6.89 19.69
C MET A 106 2.44 -6.36 20.86
N LEU A 107 1.79 -5.19 20.70
CA LEU A 107 0.89 -4.69 21.72
C LEU A 107 -0.30 -5.63 21.88
N ASN A 108 -0.96 -6.04 20.79
CA ASN A 108 -2.11 -6.96 20.87
C ASN A 108 -1.74 -8.29 21.54
N GLU A 109 -0.58 -8.87 21.23
CA GLU A 109 -0.09 -10.08 21.89
C GLU A 109 0.11 -9.87 23.41
N LEU A 110 0.72 -8.76 23.80
CA LEU A 110 0.89 -8.42 25.22
C LEU A 110 -0.45 -8.19 25.93
N TRP A 111 -1.44 -7.59 25.26
CA TRP A 111 -2.78 -7.42 25.82
C TRP A 111 -3.48 -8.77 26.03
N GLU A 112 -3.42 -9.68 25.05
CA GLU A 112 -4.03 -11.02 25.13
C GLU A 112 -3.37 -11.90 26.19
N GLU A 113 -2.03 -11.91 26.26
CA GLU A 113 -1.30 -12.65 27.29
C GLU A 113 -1.67 -12.15 28.70
N ASN A 114 -1.71 -10.84 28.92
CA ASN A 114 -2.04 -10.30 30.25
C ASN A 114 -3.52 -10.47 30.64
N TYR A 115 -4.43 -10.66 29.68
CA TYR A 115 -5.85 -10.91 29.97
C TYR A 115 -6.10 -12.39 30.36
N LEU A 116 -5.42 -13.33 29.73
CA LEU A 116 -5.54 -14.77 29.99
C LEU A 116 -5.02 -15.22 31.37
N PHE A 117 -4.21 -14.41 32.06
CA PHE A 117 -3.73 -14.68 33.43
C PHE A 117 -4.54 -13.97 34.53
N SER A 118 -5.67 -13.32 34.19
CA SER A 118 -6.50 -12.56 35.13
C SER A 118 -7.81 -13.22 35.56
N THR A 119 -8.09 -14.46 35.12
CA THR A 119 -9.22 -15.31 35.54
C THR A 119 -8.73 -16.55 36.25
#